data_AF-S9S8C7-F1
#
_entry.id   AF-S9S8C7-F1
#
_cell.length_a   1.000
_cell.length_b   1.000
_cell.length_c   1.000
_cell.angle_alpha   90.00
_cell.angle_beta   90.00
_cell.angle_gamma   90.00
#
_symmetry.space_group_name_H-M   'P 1'
#
loop_
_entity.id
_entity.type
_entity.pdbx_description
1 polymer ?
#
loop_
_entity_poly.entity_id
_entity_poly.type
_entity_poly.pdbx_seq_one_letter_code
_entity_poly.pdbx_strand_id
1 'polypeptide(L)'
;MTLAALNVLSFGAVGDAFGQWCRVYSAKDLMALFGVAEQTAKKWRTGKLPEPKHLVAMTQYWGEDFLLCVFAPVLRQTDSDLLGDLAAIERRVALIRQRVTHESHRSQNLRASARALIDGADGAGGPVGAADPMDQYQDRAADGAGASAIPSRSPLIRTLAGVVMMVAALHEPLSVALGEDGALWARTSRVHVARGPGSGRVGRWA
;
A
#
# COMPACT_ATOMS: atom_id res chain seq x y z
N MET A 1 11.46 12.61 -15.14
CA MET A 1 10.84 11.44 -15.82
C MET A 1 9.37 11.41 -15.44
N THR A 2 8.48 11.44 -16.42
CA THR A 2 7.02 11.41 -16.21
C THR A 2 6.57 9.97 -15.94
N LEU A 3 5.61 9.77 -15.03
CA LEU A 3 5.02 8.46 -14.68
C LEU A 3 4.51 7.67 -15.91
N ALA A 4 4.19 8.35 -17.01
CA ALA A 4 3.83 7.73 -18.29
C ALA A 4 4.97 6.91 -18.91
N ALA A 5 6.23 7.32 -18.73
CA ALA A 5 7.40 6.61 -19.29
C ALA A 5 7.69 5.31 -18.53
N LEU A 6 7.48 5.29 -17.21
CA LEU A 6 7.62 4.08 -16.37
C LEU A 6 6.54 3.03 -16.67
N ASN A 7 5.32 3.48 -16.98
CA ASN A 7 4.23 2.56 -17.33
C ASN A 7 4.45 1.88 -18.69
N VAL A 8 4.95 2.57 -19.72
CA VAL A 8 5.09 1.95 -21.05
C VAL A 8 6.22 0.90 -21.08
N LEU A 9 7.29 1.10 -20.30
CA LEU A 9 8.45 0.21 -20.30
C LEU A 9 8.21 -1.10 -19.53
N SER A 10 7.40 -1.07 -18.48
CA SER A 10 7.12 -2.25 -17.65
C SER A 10 6.19 -3.25 -18.34
N PHE A 11 5.12 -2.79 -18.99
CA PHE A 11 4.19 -3.70 -19.67
C PHE A 11 4.80 -4.39 -20.90
N GLY A 12 5.75 -3.74 -21.59
CA GLY A 12 6.48 -4.36 -22.69
C GLY A 12 7.27 -5.58 -22.24
N ALA A 13 8.08 -5.42 -21.18
CA ALA A 13 8.91 -6.49 -20.64
C ALA A 13 8.08 -7.68 -20.11
N VAL A 14 6.94 -7.42 -19.44
CA VAL A 14 6.01 -8.48 -19.02
C VAL A 14 5.39 -9.19 -20.21
N GLY A 15 5.00 -8.43 -21.25
CA GLY A 15 4.50 -8.99 -22.50
C GLY A 15 5.50 -9.94 -23.14
N ASP A 16 6.76 -9.53 -23.25
CA ASP A 16 7.82 -10.36 -23.83
C ASP A 16 8.06 -11.64 -23.03
N ALA A 17 8.16 -11.53 -21.70
CA ALA A 17 8.31 -12.69 -20.80
C ALA A 17 7.11 -13.65 -20.91
N PHE A 18 5.89 -13.11 -20.93
CA PHE A 18 4.67 -13.88 -21.13
C PHE A 18 4.64 -14.60 -22.49
N GLY A 19 5.03 -13.89 -23.55
CA GLY A 19 5.12 -14.46 -24.90
C GLY A 19 6.13 -15.59 -24.95
N GLN A 20 7.29 -15.42 -24.32
CA GLN A 20 8.32 -16.45 -24.25
C GLN A 20 7.87 -17.68 -23.47
N TRP A 21 7.17 -17.51 -22.35
CA TRP A 21 6.53 -18.62 -21.62
C TRP A 21 5.55 -19.39 -22.51
N CYS A 22 4.67 -18.67 -23.20
CA CYS A 22 3.66 -19.28 -24.07
C CYS A 22 4.26 -19.97 -25.31
N ARG A 23 5.49 -19.64 -25.74
CA ARG A 23 6.10 -20.24 -26.94
C ARG A 23 6.39 -21.73 -26.80
N VAL A 24 6.55 -22.23 -25.57
CA VAL A 24 6.73 -23.66 -25.25
C VAL A 24 5.52 -24.50 -25.69
N TYR A 25 4.34 -23.88 -25.73
CA TYR A 25 3.09 -24.52 -26.12
C TYR A 25 2.72 -24.15 -27.57
N SER A 26 2.06 -25.07 -28.29
CA SER A 26 1.45 -24.71 -29.56
C SER A 26 0.20 -23.86 -29.34
N ALA A 27 -0.22 -23.09 -30.36
CA ALA A 27 -1.46 -22.32 -30.25
C ALA A 27 -2.70 -23.21 -30.05
N LYS A 28 -2.67 -24.45 -30.54
CA LYS A 28 -3.74 -25.43 -30.36
C LYS A 28 -3.80 -25.94 -28.91
N ASP A 29 -2.65 -26.16 -28.29
CA ASP A 29 -2.58 -26.59 -26.88
C ASP A 29 -3.12 -25.49 -25.97
N LEU A 30 -2.69 -24.24 -26.18
CA LEU A 30 -3.20 -23.10 -25.41
C LEU A 30 -4.71 -22.89 -25.59
N MET A 31 -5.22 -23.08 -26.81
CA MET A 31 -6.67 -23.06 -27.08
C MET A 31 -7.39 -24.15 -26.27
N ALA A 32 -6.89 -25.38 -26.29
CA ALA A 32 -7.51 -26.50 -25.60
C ALA A 32 -7.45 -26.34 -24.07
N LEU A 33 -6.32 -25.87 -23.54
CA LEU A 33 -6.10 -25.67 -22.11
C LEU A 33 -7.00 -24.57 -21.53
N PHE A 34 -7.16 -23.45 -22.24
CA PHE A 34 -7.82 -22.26 -21.70
C PHE A 34 -9.17 -21.92 -22.35
N GLY A 35 -9.64 -22.74 -23.29
CA GLY A 35 -10.94 -22.55 -23.94
C GLY A 35 -11.04 -21.26 -24.77
N VAL A 36 -9.95 -20.85 -25.42
CA VAL A 36 -9.89 -19.59 -26.20
C VAL A 36 -9.73 -19.84 -27.69
N ALA A 37 -10.14 -18.89 -28.53
CA ALA A 37 -9.91 -18.99 -29.98
C ALA A 37 -8.42 -19.12 -30.33
N GLU A 38 -8.08 -19.93 -31.34
CA GLU A 38 -6.69 -20.16 -31.76
C GLU A 38 -5.95 -18.84 -32.11
N GLN A 39 -6.65 -17.86 -32.69
CA GLN A 39 -6.07 -16.55 -32.98
C GLN A 39 -5.66 -15.79 -31.70
N THR A 40 -6.42 -15.93 -30.61
CA THR A 40 -6.08 -15.36 -29.31
C THR A 40 -4.85 -16.02 -28.74
N ALA A 41 -4.77 -17.36 -28.80
CA ALA A 41 -3.57 -18.11 -28.41
C ALA A 41 -2.34 -17.70 -29.24
N LYS A 42 -2.49 -17.48 -30.56
CA LYS A 42 -1.41 -16.94 -31.41
C LYS A 42 -0.92 -15.58 -30.93
N LYS A 43 -1.84 -14.67 -30.56
CA LYS A 43 -1.49 -13.34 -30.02
C LYS A 43 -0.77 -13.43 -28.66
N TRP A 44 -1.15 -14.37 -27.81
CA TRP A 44 -0.45 -14.59 -26.53
C TRP A 44 1.01 -14.97 -26.74
N ARG A 45 1.30 -15.83 -27.71
CA ARG A 45 2.68 -16.23 -28.07
C ARG A 45 3.54 -15.09 -28.65
N THR A 46 2.92 -14.00 -29.10
CA THR A 46 3.62 -12.77 -29.51
C THR A 46 3.75 -11.75 -28.37
N GLY A 47 3.43 -12.14 -27.14
CA GLY A 47 3.55 -11.30 -25.96
C GLY A 47 2.36 -10.37 -25.70
N LYS A 48 1.26 -10.53 -26.44
CA LYS A 48 0.03 -9.81 -26.10
C LYS A 48 -0.55 -10.39 -24.82
N LEU A 49 -0.64 -9.56 -23.77
CA LEU A 49 -1.16 -9.99 -22.49
C LEU A 49 -2.62 -10.46 -22.57
N PRO A 50 -2.98 -11.49 -21.79
CA PRO A 50 -4.34 -12.00 -21.74
C PRO A 50 -5.26 -11.07 -20.93
N GLU A 51 -6.56 -11.20 -21.15
CA GLU A 51 -7.54 -10.57 -20.24
C GLU A 51 -7.41 -11.13 -18.82
N PRO A 52 -7.76 -10.37 -17.77
CA PRO A 52 -7.58 -10.78 -16.38
C PRO A 52 -8.16 -12.16 -16.04
N LYS A 53 -9.33 -12.49 -16.58
CA LYS A 53 -9.97 -13.81 -16.36
C LYS A 53 -9.10 -14.99 -16.82
N HIS A 54 -8.40 -14.85 -17.95
CA HIS A 54 -7.54 -15.90 -18.47
C HIS A 54 -6.21 -15.93 -17.72
N LEU A 55 -5.71 -14.77 -17.29
CA LEU A 55 -4.51 -14.70 -16.46
C LEU A 55 -4.71 -15.44 -15.12
N VAL A 56 -5.89 -15.30 -14.50
CA VAL A 56 -6.26 -16.07 -13.30
C VAL A 56 -6.26 -17.57 -13.59
N ALA A 57 -6.90 -18.00 -14.69
CA ALA A 57 -6.93 -19.42 -15.07
C ALA A 57 -5.52 -19.98 -15.35
N MET A 58 -4.66 -19.22 -16.03
CA MET A 58 -3.26 -19.56 -16.28
C MET A 58 -2.47 -19.69 -14.98
N THR A 59 -2.68 -18.77 -14.05
CA THR A 59 -2.04 -18.78 -12.73
C THR A 59 -2.48 -20.00 -11.92
N GLN A 60 -3.76 -20.38 -11.98
CA GLN A 60 -4.26 -21.58 -11.32
C GLN A 60 -3.69 -22.87 -11.93
N TYR A 61 -3.46 -22.88 -13.25
CA TYR A 61 -2.94 -24.04 -13.95
C TYR A 61 -1.42 -24.23 -13.79
N TRP A 62 -0.64 -23.16 -13.96
CA TRP A 62 0.83 -23.21 -13.89
C TRP A 62 1.41 -22.89 -12.51
N GLY A 63 0.63 -22.27 -11.62
CA GLY A 63 1.06 -21.92 -10.28
C GLY A 63 1.97 -20.68 -10.20
N GLU A 64 2.75 -20.63 -9.12
CA GLU A 64 3.58 -19.49 -8.75
C GLU A 64 4.76 -19.25 -9.70
N ASP A 65 5.37 -20.32 -10.23
CA ASP A 65 6.51 -20.23 -11.14
C ASP A 65 6.20 -19.40 -12.39
N PHE A 66 4.97 -19.52 -12.89
CA PHE A 66 4.48 -18.70 -14.00
C PHE A 66 4.45 -17.22 -13.64
N LEU A 67 3.92 -16.87 -12.47
CA LEU A 67 3.85 -15.48 -12.02
C LEU A 67 5.25 -14.91 -11.82
N LEU A 68 6.12 -15.63 -11.12
CA LEU A 68 7.49 -15.18 -10.89
C LEU A 68 8.24 -15.00 -12.20
N CYS A 69 8.12 -15.92 -13.15
CA CYS A 69 8.81 -15.81 -14.43
C CYS A 69 8.27 -14.65 -15.30
N VAL A 70 6.95 -14.51 -15.41
CA VAL A 70 6.32 -13.51 -16.29
C VAL A 70 6.40 -12.10 -15.71
N PHE A 71 6.26 -11.96 -14.39
CA PHE A 71 6.27 -10.66 -13.70
C PHE A 71 7.61 -10.30 -13.07
N ALA A 72 8.64 -11.15 -13.15
CA ALA A 72 10.01 -10.85 -12.72
C ALA A 72 10.52 -9.47 -13.17
N PRO A 73 10.29 -9.01 -14.42
CA PRO A 73 10.74 -7.67 -14.84
C PRO A 73 10.15 -6.54 -14.01
N VAL A 74 8.87 -6.65 -13.63
CA VAL A 74 8.18 -5.66 -12.80
C VAL A 74 8.66 -5.76 -11.36
N LEU A 75 8.80 -6.98 -10.84
CA LEU A 75 9.27 -7.20 -9.47
C LEU A 75 10.69 -6.64 -9.28
N ARG A 76 11.61 -6.87 -10.23
CA ARG A 76 12.98 -6.33 -10.18
C ARG A 76 13.04 -4.80 -10.25
N GLN A 77 12.17 -4.19 -11.07
CA GLN A 77 12.06 -2.73 -11.10
C GLN A 77 11.53 -2.20 -9.76
N THR A 78 10.49 -2.86 -9.24
CA THR A 78 9.86 -2.47 -7.97
C THR A 78 10.83 -2.62 -6.80
N ASP A 79 11.63 -3.68 -6.72
CA ASP A 79 12.62 -3.85 -5.64
C ASP A 79 13.67 -2.72 -5.66
N SER A 80 14.16 -2.35 -6.85
CA SER A 80 15.09 -1.24 -7.00
C SER A 80 14.46 0.09 -6.61
N ASP A 81 13.22 0.33 -7.02
CA ASP A 81 12.50 1.57 -6.73
C ASP A 81 12.10 1.67 -5.26
N LEU A 82 11.62 0.58 -4.64
CA LEU A 82 11.26 0.51 -3.23
C LEU A 82 12.46 0.74 -2.31
N LEU A 83 13.62 0.18 -2.63
CA LEU A 83 14.85 0.45 -1.89
C LEU A 83 15.25 1.93 -1.99
N GLY A 84 15.09 2.53 -3.18
CA GLY A 84 15.31 3.96 -3.38
C GLY A 84 14.33 4.84 -2.60
N ASP A 85 13.05 4.48 -2.62
CA ASP A 85 11.98 5.17 -1.90
C ASP A 85 12.15 5.06 -0.39
N LEU A 86 12.54 3.88 0.11
CA LEU A 86 12.85 3.68 1.53
C LEU A 86 13.99 4.60 1.98
N ALA A 87 15.09 4.65 1.22
CA ALA A 87 16.20 5.55 1.51
C ALA A 87 15.81 7.04 1.41
N ALA A 88 14.86 7.40 0.54
CA ALA A 88 14.31 8.74 0.47
C ALA A 88 13.44 9.07 1.69
N ILE A 89 12.61 8.13 2.13
CA ILE A 89 11.77 8.25 3.34
C ILE A 89 12.64 8.41 4.58
N GLU A 90 13.68 7.58 4.74
CA GLU A 90 14.61 7.67 5.86
C GLU A 90 15.28 9.05 5.94
N ARG A 91 15.76 9.58 4.80
CA ARG A 91 16.31 10.94 4.72
C ARG A 91 15.29 11.99 5.13
N ARG A 92 14.04 11.85 4.70
CA ARG A 92 12.96 12.78 5.06
C ARG A 92 12.64 12.72 6.56
N VAL A 93 12.62 11.53 7.15
CA VAL A 93 12.43 11.34 8.59
C VAL A 93 13.58 11.97 9.39
N ALA A 94 14.82 11.80 8.95
CA ALA A 94 15.98 12.42 9.58
C ALA A 94 15.89 13.95 9.59
N LEU A 95 15.49 14.57 8.46
CA LEU A 95 15.27 16.01 8.37
C LEU A 95 14.14 16.50 9.29
N ILE A 96 13.03 15.74 9.38
CA ILE A 96 11.93 16.08 10.27
C ILE A 96 12.40 16.04 11.73
N ARG A 97 13.15 15.00 12.13
CA ARG A 97 13.71 14.88 13.49
C ARG A 97 14.63 16.06 13.84
N GLN A 98 15.47 16.50 12.90
CA GLN A 98 16.30 17.68 13.08
C GLN A 98 15.47 18.96 13.27
N ARG A 99 14.42 19.15 12.45
CA ARG A 99 13.51 20.30 12.59
C ARG A 99 12.79 20.32 13.94
N VAL A 100 12.26 19.18 14.36
CA VAL A 100 11.57 19.04 15.66
C VAL A 100 12.52 19.35 16.82
N THR A 101 13.77 18.88 16.75
CA THR A 101 14.78 19.18 17.78
C THR A 101 15.10 20.67 17.84
N HIS A 102 15.30 21.31 16.68
CA HIS A 102 15.57 22.75 16.60
C HIS A 102 14.39 23.60 17.12
N GLU A 103 13.16 23.22 16.77
CA GLU A 103 11.94 23.89 17.24
C GLU A 103 11.69 23.68 18.75
N SER A 104 12.03 22.49 19.27
CA SER A 104 12.01 22.20 20.71
C SER A 104 12.98 23.11 21.48
N HIS A 105 14.24 23.22 21.04
CA HIS A 105 15.22 24.10 21.66
C HIS A 105 14.81 25.58 21.58
N ARG A 106 14.27 26.02 20.44
CA ARG A 106 13.72 27.37 20.29
C ARG A 106 12.60 27.63 21.29
N SER A 107 11.68 26.69 21.43
CA SER A 107 10.54 26.80 22.35
C SER A 107 10.99 26.83 23.81
N GLN A 108 11.99 26.02 24.17
CA GLN A 108 12.56 26.01 25.51
C GLN A 108 13.29 27.32 25.84
N ASN A 109 14.06 27.86 24.90
CA ASN A 109 14.72 29.16 25.05
C ASN A 109 13.71 30.29 25.24
N LEU A 110 12.63 30.32 24.44
CA LEU A 110 11.56 31.31 24.60
C LEU A 110 10.88 31.22 25.98
N ARG A 111 10.60 30.00 26.46
CA ARG A 111 10.03 29.78 27.81
C ARG A 111 10.99 30.23 28.90
N ALA A 112 12.29 29.95 28.77
CA ALA A 112 13.31 30.38 29.72
C ALA A 112 13.42 31.92 29.76
N SER A 113 13.43 32.58 28.60
CA SER A 113 13.44 34.05 28.52
C SER A 113 12.18 34.67 29.12
N ALA A 114 11.00 34.10 28.86
CA ALA A 114 9.74 34.58 29.44
C ALA A 114 9.76 34.46 30.97
N ARG A 115 10.29 33.35 31.52
CA ARG A 115 10.42 33.16 32.96
C ARG A 115 11.38 34.17 33.60
N ALA A 116 12.53 34.43 32.98
CA ALA A 116 13.50 35.40 33.49
C ALA A 116 12.93 36.83 33.54
N LEU A 117 12.05 37.20 32.60
CA LEU A 117 11.36 38.50 32.62
C LEU A 117 10.36 38.62 33.77
N ILE A 118 9.68 37.54 34.13
CA ILE A 118 8.74 37.52 35.27
C ILE A 118 9.51 37.61 36.59
N ASP A 119 10.50 36.75 36.79
CA ASP A 119 11.28 36.69 38.04
C ASP A 119 12.09 37.98 38.29
N GLY A 120 12.46 38.72 37.23
CA GLY A 120 13.16 40.01 37.34
C GLY A 120 12.27 41.19 37.75
N ALA A 121 10.95 41.07 37.67
CA ALA A 121 10.01 42.13 38.02
C ALA A 121 9.78 42.26 39.54
N ASP A 122 10.02 41.20 40.31
CA ASP A 122 9.78 41.17 41.77
C ASP A 122 10.87 41.90 42.60
N GLY A 123 11.93 42.40 41.97
CA GLY A 123 13.02 43.14 42.62
C GLY A 123 12.79 44.64 42.79
N ALA A 124 11.78 45.23 42.14
CA ALA A 124 11.47 46.66 42.23
C ALA A 124 10.04 46.85 42.73
N GLY A 125 9.89 46.89 44.06
CA GLY A 125 8.61 47.01 44.73
C GLY A 125 7.75 48.17 44.21
N GLY A 126 6.53 47.83 43.84
CA GLY A 126 5.44 48.77 43.57
C GLY A 126 4.17 47.99 43.19
N PRO A 127 3.20 47.80 44.11
CA PRO A 127 1.95 47.13 43.78
C PRO A 127 1.11 48.03 42.87
N VAL A 128 1.13 47.77 41.57
CA VAL A 128 0.20 48.38 40.61
C VAL A 128 -1.08 47.56 40.64
N GLY A 129 -2.16 48.20 41.05
CA GLY A 129 -3.48 47.60 41.22
C GLY A 129 -3.97 46.85 39.98
N ALA A 130 -4.54 45.68 40.23
CA ALA A 130 -5.22 44.85 39.26
C ALA A 130 -6.36 45.62 38.57
N ALA A 131 -6.20 45.89 37.27
CA ALA A 131 -7.31 46.09 36.35
C ALA A 131 -7.43 44.81 35.53
N ASP A 132 -8.56 44.13 35.71
CA ASP A 132 -8.90 42.81 35.18
C ASP A 132 -9.20 42.89 33.65
N PRO A 133 -8.36 42.34 32.75
CA PRO A 133 -8.56 42.43 31.31
C PRO A 133 -9.20 41.15 30.73
N MET A 134 -10.19 40.59 31.43
CA MET A 134 -10.82 39.31 31.11
C MET A 134 -12.15 39.44 30.33
N ASP A 135 -12.30 40.43 29.44
CA ASP A 135 -13.60 40.69 28.79
C ASP A 135 -13.59 40.92 27.26
N GLN A 136 -12.47 40.71 26.54
CA GLN A 136 -12.41 41.09 25.11
C GLN A 136 -12.07 40.00 24.08
N TYR A 137 -12.05 38.71 24.44
CA TYR A 137 -11.64 37.65 23.50
C TYR A 137 -12.69 36.58 23.13
N GLN A 138 -13.96 36.72 23.54
CA GLN A 138 -14.98 35.71 23.21
C GLN A 138 -15.69 35.87 21.84
N ASP A 139 -15.46 36.93 21.07
CA ASP A 139 -16.31 37.28 19.91
C ASP A 139 -15.76 36.97 18.51
N ARG A 140 -14.75 36.09 18.35
CA ARG A 140 -14.16 35.79 17.02
C ARG A 140 -14.16 34.32 16.58
N ALA A 141 -15.13 33.54 17.07
CA ALA A 141 -15.26 32.11 16.75
C ALA A 141 -16.34 31.74 15.71
N ALA A 142 -16.97 32.71 15.04
CA ALA A 142 -17.92 32.44 13.97
C ALA A 142 -17.46 33.15 12.70
N ASP A 143 -16.89 32.39 11.76
CA ASP A 143 -16.98 32.58 10.30
C ASP A 143 -15.80 31.90 9.61
N GLY A 144 -16.06 30.74 8.99
CA GLY A 144 -15.05 30.10 8.14
C GLY A 144 -15.21 28.60 7.81
N ALA A 145 -16.40 28.02 7.85
CA ALA A 145 -16.64 26.66 7.36
C ALA A 145 -16.82 26.67 5.82
N GLY A 146 -15.71 26.82 5.08
CA GLY A 146 -15.66 26.73 3.62
C GLY A 146 -15.25 25.33 3.16
N ALA A 147 -16.24 24.48 2.85
CA ALA A 147 -16.02 23.16 2.28
C ALA A 147 -15.40 23.24 0.87
N SER A 148 -14.13 22.84 0.73
CA SER A 148 -13.51 22.60 -0.56
C SER A 148 -13.83 21.19 -1.04
N ALA A 149 -14.75 21.08 -1.99
CA ALA A 149 -14.99 19.87 -2.76
C ALA A 149 -13.81 19.62 -3.71
N ILE A 150 -13.12 18.49 -3.55
CA ILE A 150 -12.07 18.02 -4.46
C ILE A 150 -12.75 17.17 -5.56
N PRO A 151 -12.70 17.57 -6.84
CA PRO A 151 -13.20 16.74 -7.93
C PRO A 151 -12.18 15.64 -8.25
N SER A 152 -12.35 14.46 -7.64
CA SER A 152 -11.60 13.25 -7.98
C SER A 152 -12.36 12.43 -9.02
N ARG A 153 -12.03 12.61 -10.30
CA ARG A 153 -12.38 11.67 -11.38
C ARG A 153 -11.18 11.52 -12.31
N SER A 154 -10.25 10.64 -11.96
CA SER A 154 -9.24 10.13 -12.88
C SER A 154 -9.53 8.65 -13.19
N PRO A 155 -9.62 8.26 -14.48
CA PRO A 155 -9.81 6.86 -14.88
C PRO A 155 -8.60 5.95 -14.55
N LEU A 156 -7.51 6.53 -14.04
CA LEU A 156 -6.25 5.86 -13.66
C LEU A 156 -6.36 5.02 -12.37
N ILE A 157 -7.28 5.34 -11.46
CA ILE A 157 -7.43 4.59 -10.20
C ILE A 157 -7.99 3.18 -10.45
N ARG A 158 -8.75 2.97 -11.54
CA ARG A 158 -9.33 1.65 -11.85
C ARG A 158 -8.30 0.62 -12.29
N THR A 159 -7.23 1.03 -12.98
CA THR A 159 -6.24 0.09 -13.54
C THR A 159 -5.20 -0.32 -12.49
N LEU A 160 -4.80 0.60 -11.61
CA LEU A 160 -3.92 0.30 -10.48
C LEU A 160 -4.64 -0.52 -9.39
N ALA A 161 -5.92 -0.23 -9.13
CA ALA A 161 -6.74 -1.08 -8.26
C ALA A 161 -6.82 -2.52 -8.78
N GLY A 162 -6.84 -2.74 -10.10
CA GLY A 162 -6.85 -4.09 -10.68
C GLY A 162 -5.57 -4.90 -10.42
N VAL A 163 -4.39 -4.26 -10.49
CA VAL A 163 -3.09 -4.91 -10.24
C VAL A 163 -2.86 -5.10 -8.74
N VAL A 164 -3.19 -4.10 -7.92
CA VAL A 164 -3.11 -4.21 -6.45
C VAL A 164 -4.10 -5.26 -5.92
N MET A 165 -5.31 -5.36 -6.49
CA MET A 165 -6.26 -6.43 -6.14
C MET A 165 -5.80 -7.81 -6.63
N MET A 166 -5.01 -7.90 -7.70
CA MET A 166 -4.43 -9.19 -8.13
C MET A 166 -3.31 -9.66 -7.20
N VAL A 167 -2.45 -8.74 -6.74
CA VAL A 167 -1.41 -9.03 -5.73
C VAL A 167 -2.04 -9.32 -4.35
N ALA A 168 -3.09 -8.58 -3.99
CA ALA A 168 -3.87 -8.82 -2.75
C ALA A 168 -4.83 -10.02 -2.85
N ALA A 169 -5.07 -10.59 -4.04
CA ALA A 169 -5.81 -11.85 -4.19
C ALA A 169 -4.88 -13.08 -4.14
N LEU A 170 -3.57 -12.89 -4.35
CA LEU A 170 -2.55 -13.92 -4.19
C LEU A 170 -1.97 -13.98 -2.78
N HIS A 171 -1.95 -12.85 -2.06
CA HIS A 171 -1.82 -12.83 -0.61
C HIS A 171 -3.21 -12.82 0.02
N GLU A 172 -3.69 -13.97 0.53
CA GLU A 172 -4.92 -13.99 1.33
C GLU A 172 -4.88 -12.85 2.38
N PRO A 173 -5.97 -12.07 2.55
CA PRO A 173 -5.99 -11.04 3.56
C PRO A 173 -5.94 -11.71 4.93
N LEU A 174 -4.76 -11.66 5.56
CA LEU A 174 -4.61 -11.84 7.00
C LEU A 174 -5.54 -10.84 7.67
N SER A 175 -6.73 -11.32 8.04
CA SER A 175 -7.66 -10.55 8.85
C SER A 175 -7.10 -10.58 10.26
N VAL A 176 -6.37 -9.52 10.61
CA VAL A 176 -5.86 -9.28 11.95
C VAL A 176 -6.88 -8.40 12.67
N ALA A 177 -7.50 -8.96 13.71
CA ALA A 177 -8.38 -8.20 14.59
C ALA A 177 -7.71 -8.06 15.96
N LEU A 178 -7.77 -6.85 16.51
CA LEU A 178 -7.36 -6.58 17.89
C LEU A 178 -8.60 -6.72 18.78
N GLY A 179 -8.55 -7.66 19.72
CA GLY A 179 -9.61 -7.82 20.72
C GLY A 179 -9.62 -6.68 21.73
N GLU A 180 -10.76 -6.46 22.39
CA GLU A 180 -10.90 -5.47 23.47
C GLU A 180 -10.02 -5.78 24.70
N ASP A 181 -9.51 -7.01 24.79
CA ASP A 181 -8.53 -7.50 25.77
C ASP A 181 -7.07 -7.25 25.36
N GLY A 182 -6.83 -6.67 24.19
CA GLY A 182 -5.49 -6.48 23.63
C GLY A 182 -4.90 -7.73 22.97
N ALA A 183 -5.65 -8.83 22.87
CA ALA A 183 -5.20 -10.03 22.17
C ALA A 183 -5.25 -9.83 20.65
N LEU A 184 -4.20 -10.29 19.97
CA LEU A 184 -4.11 -10.26 18.52
C LEU A 184 -4.67 -11.56 17.93
N TRP A 185 -5.78 -11.47 17.21
CA TRP A 185 -6.40 -12.61 16.56
C TRP A 185 -6.09 -12.59 15.06
N ALA A 186 -5.40 -13.61 14.57
CA ALA A 186 -5.18 -13.82 13.14
C ALA A 186 -5.98 -15.04 12.67
N ARG A 187 -6.86 -14.85 11.68
CA ARG A 187 -7.60 -15.95 11.06
C ARG A 187 -6.96 -16.33 9.73
N THR A 188 -6.36 -17.51 9.65
CA THR A 188 -5.84 -18.08 8.39
C THR A 188 -6.92 -18.95 7.75
N SER A 189 -7.37 -18.60 6.55
CA SER A 189 -8.44 -19.30 5.84
C SER A 189 -7.96 -20.55 5.10
N ARG A 190 -7.19 -21.46 5.73
CA ARG A 190 -6.99 -22.82 5.20
C ARG A 190 -6.45 -23.81 6.25
N VAL A 191 -7.36 -24.60 6.82
CA VAL A 191 -7.06 -25.99 7.20
C VAL A 191 -7.59 -26.87 6.08
N HIS A 192 -6.75 -27.25 5.13
CA HIS A 192 -7.03 -28.41 4.30
C HIS A 192 -6.64 -29.65 5.10
N VAL A 193 -7.62 -30.29 5.75
CA VAL A 193 -7.51 -31.71 6.07
C VAL A 193 -7.58 -32.46 4.75
N ALA A 194 -6.44 -32.94 4.26
CA ALA A 194 -6.38 -33.88 3.16
C ALA A 194 -7.07 -35.19 3.62
N ARG A 195 -8.33 -35.39 3.21
CA ARG A 195 -9.04 -36.67 3.34
C ARG A 195 -8.60 -37.54 2.17
N GLY A 196 -7.61 -38.39 2.39
CA GLY A 196 -7.21 -39.40 1.42
C GLY A 196 -8.36 -40.39 1.13
N PRO A 197 -8.44 -40.95 -0.09
CA PRO A 197 -9.43 -41.97 -0.43
C PRO A 197 -8.98 -43.32 0.17
N GLY A 198 -9.27 -43.50 1.45
CA GLY A 198 -9.04 -44.76 2.16
C GLY A 198 -10.26 -45.08 3.02
N SER A 199 -10.97 -46.15 2.65
CA SER A 199 -12.12 -46.68 3.37
C SER A 199 -11.71 -47.17 4.78
N GLY A 200 -11.78 -46.28 5.76
CA GLY A 200 -11.59 -46.59 7.18
C GLY A 200 -12.91 -46.48 7.93
N ARG A 201 -13.44 -47.63 8.34
CA ARG A 201 -14.65 -47.82 9.15
C ARG A 201 -14.48 -47.09 10.50
N VAL A 202 -15.35 -46.14 10.84
CA VAL A 202 -15.36 -45.51 12.18
C VAL A 202 -16.43 -46.20 13.02
N GLY A 203 -15.98 -46.97 14.02
CA GLY A 203 -16.84 -47.53 15.07
C GLY A 203 -17.31 -46.43 16.02
N ARG A 204 -18.61 -46.44 16.33
CA ARG A 204 -19.21 -45.63 17.39
C ARG A 204 -18.83 -46.25 18.74
N TRP A 205 -18.33 -45.45 19.66
CA TRP A 205 -18.40 -45.76 21.09
C TRP A 205 -19.62 -45.06 21.70
N ALA A 206 -20.21 -45.74 22.68
CA ALA A 206 -21.42 -45.38 23.40
C ALA A 206 -21.26 -44.11 24.24
#